data_AF-X1IPV9-F1
#
_entry.id   AF-X1IPV9-F1
#
_cell.length_a   1.000
_cell.length_b   1.000
_cell.length_c   1.000
_cell.angle_alpha   90.00
_cell.angle_beta   90.00
_cell.angle_gamma   90.00
#
_symmetry.space_group_name_H-M   'P 1'
#
loop_
_entity.id
_entity.type
_entity.pdbx_description
1 polymer ?
#
loop_
_entity_poly.entity_id
_entity_poly.type
_entity_poly.pdbx_seq_one_letter_code
_entity_poly.pdbx_strand_id
1 'polypeptide(L)'
;MHGKINFAPGGEANDVVDVIADHGIVPEEIYSGLKVDPEKHIHGEMDKVLQEYVDAIVSNPDKKLSTVWEDGFQNVINSYLGEIPGSFEYKGENYTAATFTEQLGINPDDYVMITSFSHQPFYSSFILEIPDNWSWKESYNVPLHELTQIVDSAIYNEYSVVWAADISEEGFNFKHGLALAPRLLYESHSDRELVKWSKKTDEEKEEVIFNMKKPVQEIKVTQ
;
A
#
# COMPACT_ATOMS: atom_id res chain seq x y z
N MET A 1 -9.64 -20.36 -2.50
CA MET A 1 -8.47 -19.86 -3.26
C MET A 1 -7.33 -20.88 -3.48
N HIS A 2 -7.45 -22.19 -3.20
CA HIS A 2 -6.44 -23.23 -3.57
C HIS A 2 -4.94 -22.87 -3.36
N GLY A 3 -4.60 -21.98 -2.42
CA GLY A 3 -3.23 -21.47 -2.23
C GLY A 3 -2.67 -20.69 -3.43
N LYS A 4 -3.54 -20.02 -4.20
CA LYS A 4 -3.16 -19.22 -5.39
C LYS A 4 -3.30 -17.71 -5.19
N ILE A 5 -3.65 -17.30 -3.99
CA ILE A 5 -3.59 -15.89 -3.61
C ILE A 5 -2.14 -15.45 -3.55
N ASN A 6 -1.89 -14.17 -3.79
CA ASN A 6 -0.55 -13.60 -3.64
C ASN A 6 -0.09 -13.76 -2.18
N PHE A 7 1.16 -14.18 -1.98
CA PHE A 7 1.82 -14.15 -0.67
C PHE A 7 3.09 -13.29 -0.84
N ALA A 8 3.02 -12.06 -0.36
CA ALA A 8 4.03 -11.04 -0.56
C ALA A 8 3.95 -10.01 0.58
N PRO A 9 4.97 -9.16 0.78
CA PRO A 9 4.93 -8.11 1.80
C PRO A 9 4.02 -6.92 1.44
N GLY A 10 3.45 -6.91 0.23
CA GLY A 10 2.48 -5.90 -0.20
C GLY A 10 1.11 -6.09 0.44
N GLY A 11 0.29 -5.04 0.39
CA GLY A 11 -1.06 -5.03 0.94
C GLY A 11 -1.77 -3.73 0.57
N GLU A 12 -3.03 -3.62 0.95
CA GLU A 12 -3.88 -2.47 0.68
C GLU A 12 -4.05 -1.57 1.91
N ALA A 13 -4.47 -0.32 1.67
CA ALA A 13 -4.71 0.65 2.73
C ALA A 13 -5.70 0.15 3.80
N ASN A 14 -6.69 -0.66 3.42
CA ASN A 14 -7.63 -1.23 4.37
C ASN A 14 -7.02 -2.28 5.29
N ASP A 15 -5.93 -2.96 4.90
CA ASP A 15 -5.34 -4.01 5.73
C ASP A 15 -4.88 -3.44 7.08
N VAL A 16 -4.38 -2.21 7.10
CA VAL A 16 -4.03 -1.51 8.35
C VAL A 16 -5.25 -1.30 9.23
N VAL A 17 -6.36 -0.85 8.66
CA VAL A 17 -7.61 -0.59 9.40
C VAL A 17 -8.23 -1.90 9.90
N ASP A 18 -8.25 -2.93 9.06
CA ASP A 18 -8.78 -4.25 9.39
C ASP A 18 -7.93 -4.92 10.48
N VAL A 19 -6.59 -4.83 10.42
CA VAL A 19 -5.70 -5.33 11.49
C VAL A 19 -5.91 -4.57 12.80
N ILE A 20 -6.09 -3.25 12.76
CA ILE A 20 -6.39 -2.47 13.98
C ILE A 20 -7.74 -2.91 14.58
N ALA A 21 -8.73 -3.21 13.75
CA ALA A 21 -10.03 -3.68 14.21
C ALA A 21 -9.95 -5.05 14.91
N ASP A 22 -9.18 -5.98 14.34
CA ASP A 22 -9.09 -7.35 14.83
C ASP A 22 -8.06 -7.53 15.98
N HIS A 23 -6.99 -6.73 15.98
CA HIS A 23 -5.82 -6.96 16.84
C HIS A 23 -5.40 -5.73 17.65
N GLY A 24 -5.92 -4.54 17.33
CA GLY A 24 -5.52 -3.28 17.94
C GLY A 24 -4.16 -2.76 17.46
N ILE A 25 -3.66 -1.73 18.13
CA ILE A 25 -2.38 -1.08 17.79
C ILE A 25 -1.50 -0.91 19.02
N VAL A 26 -0.19 -0.90 18.83
CA VAL A 26 0.80 -0.64 19.88
C VAL A 26 1.77 0.46 19.43
N PRO A 27 2.38 1.22 20.36
CA PRO A 27 3.44 2.17 20.02
C PRO A 27 4.68 1.46 19.46
N GLU A 28 5.40 2.13 18.56
CA GLU A 28 6.69 1.66 18.01
C GLU A 28 7.71 1.32 19.12
N GLU A 29 7.77 2.10 20.20
CA GLU A 29 8.68 1.85 21.33
C GLU A 29 8.35 0.57 22.12
N ILE A 30 7.15 0.02 21.94
CA ILE A 30 6.69 -1.21 22.56
C ILE A 30 6.96 -2.41 21.67
N TYR A 31 6.79 -2.27 20.35
CA TYR A 31 7.03 -3.33 19.38
C TYR A 31 7.53 -2.76 18.06
N SER A 32 8.86 -2.67 17.91
CA SER A 32 9.47 -2.10 16.71
C SER A 32 9.63 -3.08 15.56
N GLY A 33 9.58 -4.40 15.81
CA GLY A 33 9.91 -5.39 14.78
C GLY A 33 11.39 -5.42 14.34
N LEU A 34 12.25 -4.56 14.90
CA LEU A 34 13.65 -4.38 14.48
C LEU A 34 14.59 -5.38 15.17
N LYS A 35 14.49 -6.66 14.81
CA LYS A 35 15.37 -7.72 15.37
C LYS A 35 16.67 -7.91 14.61
N VAL A 36 16.68 -7.62 13.30
CA VAL A 36 17.82 -7.90 12.41
C VAL A 36 18.78 -6.71 12.34
N ASP A 37 18.24 -5.50 12.21
CA ASP A 37 18.99 -4.25 12.15
C ASP A 37 18.26 -3.22 13.02
N PRO A 38 18.96 -2.50 13.92
CA PRO A 38 18.33 -1.57 14.86
C PRO A 38 17.85 -0.26 14.23
N GLU A 39 18.22 0.05 12.99
CA GLU A 39 17.88 1.32 12.32
C GLU A 39 16.82 1.16 11.22
N LYS A 40 16.64 -0.06 10.68
CA LYS A 40 15.72 -0.29 9.55
C LYS A 40 15.25 -1.73 9.46
N HIS A 41 14.09 -1.91 8.84
CA HIS A 41 13.60 -3.24 8.50
C HIS A 41 14.41 -3.87 7.36
N ILE A 42 14.76 -5.14 7.52
CA ILE A 42 15.40 -5.98 6.51
C ILE A 42 14.61 -7.29 6.41
N HIS A 43 13.64 -7.32 5.50
CA HIS A 43 12.69 -8.44 5.40
C HIS A 43 13.04 -9.48 4.33
N GLY A 44 14.00 -9.21 3.45
CA GLY A 44 14.27 -10.09 2.29
C GLY A 44 14.57 -11.56 2.62
N GLU A 45 15.25 -11.84 3.75
CA GLU A 45 15.45 -13.23 4.22
C GLU A 45 14.14 -13.83 4.76
N MET A 46 13.47 -13.09 5.65
CA MET A 46 12.19 -13.50 6.26
C MET A 46 11.15 -13.82 5.18
N ASP A 47 10.95 -12.91 4.21
CA ASP A 47 9.99 -13.06 3.12
C ASP A 47 10.27 -14.32 2.31
N LYS A 48 11.55 -14.57 1.99
CA LYS A 48 11.94 -15.76 1.23
C LYS A 48 11.70 -17.05 2.01
N VAL A 49 12.00 -17.05 3.30
CA VAL A 49 11.77 -18.22 4.18
C VAL A 49 10.28 -18.50 4.32
N LEU A 50 9.46 -17.48 4.58
CA LEU A 50 8.02 -17.61 4.75
C LEU A 50 7.33 -18.04 3.44
N GLN A 51 7.77 -17.53 2.28
CA GLN A 51 7.28 -17.97 0.98
C GLN A 51 7.50 -19.48 0.76
N GLU A 52 8.73 -19.96 0.96
CA GLU A 52 9.05 -21.39 0.80
C GLU A 52 8.30 -22.26 1.83
N TYR A 53 8.07 -21.73 3.03
CA TYR A 53 7.24 -22.38 4.05
C TYR A 53 5.80 -22.57 3.53
N VAL A 54 5.16 -21.49 3.08
CA VAL A 54 3.78 -21.53 2.57
C VAL A 54 3.67 -22.41 1.33
N ASP A 55 4.63 -22.34 0.41
CA ASP A 55 4.65 -23.19 -0.80
C ASP A 55 4.69 -24.68 -0.44
N ALA A 56 5.47 -25.06 0.57
CA ALA A 56 5.50 -26.43 1.07
C ALA A 56 4.12 -26.86 1.63
N ILE A 57 3.44 -25.99 2.40
CA ILE A 57 2.10 -26.27 2.93
C ILE A 57 1.05 -26.38 1.81
N VAL A 58 1.08 -25.45 0.85
CA VAL A 58 0.15 -25.43 -0.29
C VAL A 58 0.33 -26.66 -1.18
N SER A 59 1.56 -27.18 -1.33
CA SER A 59 1.81 -28.42 -2.09
C SER A 59 1.05 -29.63 -1.53
N ASN A 60 0.72 -29.59 -0.22
CA ASN A 60 -0.14 -30.53 0.49
C ASN A 60 0.08 -32.00 0.07
N PRO A 61 1.31 -32.53 0.20
CA PRO A 61 1.67 -33.85 -0.32
C PRO A 61 0.84 -34.96 0.32
N ASP A 62 0.48 -34.79 1.59
CA ASP A 62 -0.31 -35.74 2.37
C ASP A 62 -1.83 -35.61 2.12
N LYS A 63 -2.25 -34.67 1.26
CA LYS A 63 -3.66 -34.32 0.97
C LYS A 63 -4.48 -33.99 2.22
N LYS A 64 -3.80 -33.62 3.29
CA LYS A 64 -4.36 -33.21 4.57
C LYS A 64 -3.41 -32.19 5.20
N LEU A 65 -3.94 -31.00 5.49
CA LEU A 65 -3.17 -29.99 6.20
C LEU A 65 -2.86 -30.47 7.62
N SER A 66 -1.62 -30.24 8.03
CA SER A 66 -1.20 -30.40 9.41
C SER A 66 -1.98 -29.45 10.33
N THR A 67 -2.07 -29.74 11.62
CA THR A 67 -2.61 -28.81 12.61
C THR A 67 -1.52 -27.96 13.27
N VAL A 68 -0.25 -28.18 12.93
CA VAL A 68 0.90 -27.53 13.60
C VAL A 68 1.69 -26.57 12.69
N TRP A 69 1.26 -26.40 11.43
CA TRP A 69 2.01 -25.54 10.49
C TRP A 69 1.89 -24.06 10.87
N GLU A 70 0.74 -23.64 11.41
CA GLU A 70 0.51 -22.25 11.86
C GLU A 70 1.48 -21.88 13.00
N ASP A 71 1.63 -22.77 13.98
CA ASP A 71 2.61 -22.58 15.07
C ASP A 71 4.04 -22.45 14.54
N GLY A 72 4.42 -23.29 13.57
CA GLY A 72 5.74 -23.22 12.94
C GLY A 72 5.95 -21.91 12.18
N PHE A 73 4.96 -21.49 11.41
CA PHE A 73 4.96 -20.23 10.67
C PHE A 73 5.07 -19.01 11.61
N GLN A 74 4.26 -18.98 12.67
CA GLN A 74 4.30 -17.91 13.67
C GLN A 74 5.66 -17.83 14.37
N ASN A 75 6.29 -18.96 14.69
CA ASN A 75 7.61 -18.97 15.32
C ASN A 75 8.72 -18.41 14.41
N VAL A 76 8.61 -18.62 13.10
CA VAL A 76 9.51 -17.97 12.13
C VAL A 76 9.30 -16.46 12.18
N ILE A 77 8.05 -15.97 12.09
CA ILE A 77 7.74 -14.53 12.19
C ILE A 77 8.27 -13.94 13.49
N ASN A 78 7.99 -14.56 14.64
CA ASN A 78 8.44 -14.11 15.94
C ASN A 78 9.98 -14.06 16.06
N SER A 79 10.69 -14.93 15.34
CA SER A 79 12.16 -14.89 15.31
C SER A 79 12.69 -13.63 14.60
N TYR A 80 12.00 -13.17 13.55
CA TYR A 80 12.38 -12.00 12.75
C TYR A 80 11.80 -10.68 13.25
N LEU A 81 10.62 -10.67 13.88
CA LEU A 81 9.94 -9.44 14.31
C LEU A 81 9.80 -9.35 15.85
N GLY A 82 10.06 -10.43 16.58
CA GLY A 82 9.78 -10.51 18.01
C GLY A 82 8.35 -10.91 18.30
N GLU A 83 8.08 -11.23 19.56
CA GLU A 83 6.74 -11.59 20.04
C GLU A 83 5.92 -10.33 20.36
N ILE A 84 4.65 -10.34 19.94
CA ILE A 84 3.73 -9.24 20.24
C ILE A 84 3.39 -9.27 21.74
N PRO A 85 3.56 -8.17 22.47
CA PRO A 85 3.27 -8.15 23.91
C PRO A 85 1.76 -8.21 24.16
N GLY A 86 1.34 -9.07 25.10
CA GLY A 86 -0.06 -9.14 25.52
C GLY A 86 -0.54 -7.90 26.29
N SER A 87 0.37 -7.20 26.96
CA SER A 87 0.14 -5.92 27.62
C SER A 87 1.45 -5.12 27.72
N PHE A 88 1.35 -3.81 27.83
CA PHE A 88 2.50 -2.90 27.93
C PHE A 88 2.19 -1.67 28.78
N GLU A 89 3.23 -1.07 29.35
CA GLU A 89 3.14 0.22 30.04
C GLU A 89 3.46 1.35 29.05
N TYR A 90 2.60 2.36 28.98
CA TYR A 90 2.81 3.55 28.17
C TYR A 90 2.43 4.79 28.97
N LYS A 91 3.38 5.72 29.13
CA LYS A 91 3.20 6.98 29.90
C LYS A 91 2.64 6.78 31.32
N GLY A 92 3.01 5.68 31.98
CA GLY A 92 2.63 5.37 33.36
C GLY A 92 1.27 4.68 33.52
N GLU A 93 0.63 4.28 32.42
CA GLU A 93 -0.60 3.47 32.42
C GLU A 93 -0.36 2.14 31.68
N ASN A 94 -1.07 1.08 32.10
CA ASN A 94 -0.99 -0.23 31.46
C ASN A 94 -2.11 -0.40 30.43
N TYR A 95 -1.74 -0.86 29.23
CA TYR A 95 -2.64 -1.09 28.12
C TYR A 95 -2.46 -2.49 27.52
N THR A 96 -3.51 -2.99 26.89
CA THR A 96 -3.44 -3.97 25.79
C THR A 96 -3.56 -3.22 24.45
N ALA A 97 -3.21 -3.87 23.33
CA ALA A 97 -3.37 -3.27 22.00
C ALA A 97 -4.79 -2.74 21.75
N ALA A 98 -5.82 -3.49 22.15
CA ALA A 98 -7.22 -3.09 22.03
C ALA A 98 -7.55 -1.83 22.87
N THR A 99 -7.19 -1.80 24.16
CA THR A 99 -7.46 -0.64 25.01
C THR A 99 -6.65 0.60 24.58
N PHE A 100 -5.51 0.39 23.94
CA PHE A 100 -4.72 1.49 23.40
C PHE A 100 -5.35 2.08 22.14
N THR A 101 -5.91 1.26 21.25
CA THR A 101 -6.74 1.72 20.11
C THR A 101 -7.89 2.60 20.59
N GLU A 102 -8.63 2.15 21.62
CA GLU A 102 -9.72 2.93 22.22
C GLU A 102 -9.23 4.27 22.77
N GLN A 103 -8.08 4.27 23.46
CA GLN A 103 -7.46 5.48 24.01
C GLN A 103 -7.04 6.48 22.93
N LEU A 104 -6.68 6.01 21.74
CA LEU A 104 -6.39 6.85 20.58
C LEU A 104 -7.65 7.40 19.91
N GLY A 105 -8.84 6.90 20.26
CA GLY A 105 -10.10 7.29 19.64
C GLY A 105 -10.23 6.84 18.19
N ILE A 106 -9.49 5.81 17.78
CA ILE A 106 -9.55 5.26 16.43
C ILE A 106 -10.76 4.33 16.34
N ASN A 107 -11.70 4.67 15.47
CA ASN A 107 -12.82 3.81 15.11
C ASN A 107 -12.63 3.29 13.68
N PRO A 108 -12.36 1.99 13.47
CA PRO A 108 -12.19 1.41 12.13
C PRO A 108 -13.38 1.65 11.19
N ASP A 109 -14.60 1.78 11.73
CA ASP A 109 -15.81 2.02 10.94
C ASP A 109 -15.90 3.44 10.35
N ASP A 110 -15.06 4.37 10.81
CA ASP A 110 -15.03 5.76 10.32
C ASP A 110 -14.21 5.91 9.04
N TYR A 111 -13.53 4.86 8.58
CA TYR A 111 -12.67 4.85 7.39
C TYR A 111 -13.39 4.22 6.19
N VAL A 112 -13.21 4.82 5.01
CA VAL A 112 -13.82 4.34 3.76
C VAL A 112 -12.80 4.34 2.62
N MET A 113 -12.80 3.27 1.83
CA MET A 113 -12.04 3.21 0.58
C MET A 113 -12.87 3.76 -0.58
N ILE A 114 -12.26 4.65 -1.36
CA ILE A 114 -12.92 5.32 -2.48
C ILE A 114 -12.01 5.20 -3.70
N THR A 115 -12.60 4.88 -4.85
CA THR A 115 -11.90 4.70 -6.12
C THR A 115 -12.66 5.36 -7.26
N SER A 116 -12.08 5.36 -8.47
CA SER A 116 -12.68 5.95 -9.67
C SER A 116 -12.31 5.15 -10.91
N PHE A 117 -13.19 4.24 -11.33
CA PHE A 117 -13.03 3.46 -12.56
C PHE A 117 -14.33 3.33 -13.35
N SER A 118 -14.25 3.45 -14.68
CA SER A 118 -15.41 3.41 -15.57
C SER A 118 -15.84 2.00 -16.00
N HIS A 119 -15.08 0.96 -15.66
CA HIS A 119 -15.43 -0.43 -16.00
C HIS A 119 -16.49 -1.02 -15.06
N GLN A 120 -16.73 -0.36 -13.93
CA GLN A 120 -17.83 -0.62 -13.00
C GLN A 120 -18.75 0.59 -12.93
N PRO A 121 -20.03 0.42 -12.54
CA PRO A 121 -20.92 1.55 -12.31
C PRO A 121 -20.37 2.50 -11.23
N PHE A 122 -20.59 3.80 -11.43
CA PHE A 122 -20.39 4.78 -10.36
C PHE A 122 -21.50 4.68 -9.31
N TYR A 123 -21.19 5.11 -8.09
CA TYR A 123 -22.07 5.07 -6.92
C TYR A 123 -22.43 3.65 -6.49
N SER A 124 -21.52 2.71 -6.71
CA SER A 124 -21.57 1.35 -6.22
C SER A 124 -20.21 0.93 -5.69
N SER A 125 -20.21 -0.04 -4.77
CA SER A 125 -18.99 -0.66 -4.27
C SER A 125 -18.60 -1.84 -5.16
N PHE A 126 -17.29 -2.05 -5.35
CA PHE A 126 -16.76 -3.24 -6.01
C PHE A 126 -15.38 -3.59 -5.45
N ILE A 127 -14.96 -4.84 -5.65
CA ILE A 127 -13.63 -5.32 -5.26
C ILE A 127 -12.64 -4.85 -6.31
N LEU A 128 -11.65 -4.05 -5.91
CA LEU A 128 -10.55 -3.68 -6.80
C LEU A 128 -9.69 -4.91 -7.08
N GLU A 129 -9.60 -5.34 -8.34
CA GLU A 129 -9.02 -6.63 -8.75
C GLU A 129 -7.49 -6.59 -8.88
N ILE A 130 -6.81 -6.24 -7.79
CA ILE A 130 -5.34 -6.18 -7.70
C ILE A 130 -4.79 -7.25 -6.76
N PRO A 131 -3.54 -7.74 -6.98
CA PRO A 131 -2.97 -8.82 -6.19
C PRO A 131 -2.89 -8.53 -4.70
N ASP A 132 -2.73 -7.26 -4.33
CA ASP A 132 -2.56 -6.81 -2.95
C ASP A 132 -3.91 -6.70 -2.21
N ASN A 133 -5.06 -6.67 -2.90
CA ASN A 133 -6.38 -6.72 -2.27
C ASN A 133 -6.78 -8.18 -1.94
N TRP A 134 -5.98 -8.83 -1.10
CA TRP A 134 -6.17 -10.22 -0.71
C TRP A 134 -7.38 -10.43 0.21
N SER A 135 -7.79 -9.40 0.94
CA SER A 135 -8.96 -9.36 1.82
C SER A 135 -10.27 -9.16 1.06
N TRP A 136 -10.20 -8.87 -0.25
CA TRP A 136 -11.35 -8.61 -1.12
C TRP A 136 -12.25 -7.49 -0.60
N LYS A 137 -11.63 -6.48 0.01
CA LYS A 137 -12.35 -5.32 0.53
C LYS A 137 -12.88 -4.51 -0.65
N GLU A 138 -14.14 -4.07 -0.52
CA GLU A 138 -14.77 -3.25 -1.55
C GLU A 138 -14.36 -1.79 -1.43
N SER A 139 -14.19 -1.13 -2.57
CA SER A 139 -14.02 0.32 -2.69
C SER A 139 -15.28 0.95 -3.26
N TYR A 140 -15.68 2.10 -2.72
CA TYR A 140 -16.80 2.87 -3.25
C TYR A 140 -16.38 3.64 -4.51
N ASN A 141 -17.06 3.41 -5.63
CA ASN A 141 -16.69 3.98 -6.92
C ASN A 141 -17.37 5.33 -7.17
N VAL A 142 -16.60 6.37 -7.49
CA VAL A 142 -17.11 7.71 -7.82
C VAL A 142 -16.50 8.22 -9.12
N PRO A 143 -17.12 9.18 -9.82
CA PRO A 143 -16.47 9.87 -10.92
C PRO A 143 -15.19 10.57 -10.48
N LEU A 144 -14.18 10.67 -11.36
CA LEU A 144 -12.86 11.18 -10.98
C LEU A 144 -12.91 12.60 -10.39
N HIS A 145 -13.75 13.46 -10.96
CA HIS A 145 -13.91 14.83 -10.46
C HIS A 145 -14.48 14.89 -9.03
N GLU A 146 -15.29 13.90 -8.63
CA GLU A 146 -15.79 13.79 -7.26
C GLU A 146 -14.73 13.21 -6.34
N LEU A 147 -13.92 12.25 -6.80
CA LEU A 147 -12.76 11.76 -6.05
C LEU A 147 -11.82 12.92 -5.68
N THR A 148 -11.53 13.82 -6.64
CA THR A 148 -10.74 15.04 -6.37
C THR A 148 -11.43 15.95 -5.35
N GLN A 149 -12.75 16.18 -5.48
CA GLN A 149 -13.49 17.01 -4.52
C GLN A 149 -13.50 16.41 -3.10
N ILE A 150 -13.57 15.09 -2.98
CA ILE A 150 -13.50 14.38 -1.71
C ILE A 150 -12.15 14.59 -1.06
N VAL A 151 -11.05 14.45 -1.81
CA VAL A 151 -9.69 14.72 -1.32
C VAL A 151 -9.54 16.18 -0.88
N ASP A 152 -9.96 17.13 -1.72
CA ASP A 152 -9.94 18.55 -1.39
C ASP A 152 -10.74 18.82 -0.10
N SER A 153 -11.95 18.28 0.00
CA SER A 153 -12.82 18.43 1.17
C SER A 153 -12.18 17.85 2.42
N ALA A 154 -11.54 16.68 2.34
CA ALA A 154 -10.83 16.08 3.47
C ALA A 154 -9.74 17.04 3.98
N ILE A 155 -8.89 17.53 3.07
CA ILE A 155 -7.79 18.44 3.41
C ILE A 155 -8.31 19.76 3.99
N TYR A 156 -9.34 20.37 3.38
CA TYR A 156 -9.93 21.62 3.89
C TYR A 156 -10.60 21.48 5.26
N ASN A 157 -10.99 20.26 5.65
CA ASN A 157 -11.55 19.96 6.96
C ASN A 157 -10.53 19.33 7.92
N GLU A 158 -9.23 19.54 7.67
CA GLU A 158 -8.13 19.11 8.56
C GLU A 158 -7.96 17.59 8.67
N TYR A 159 -8.49 16.82 7.72
CA TYR A 159 -8.21 15.39 7.58
C TYR A 159 -7.01 15.15 6.66
N SER A 160 -6.29 14.04 6.91
CA SER A 160 -5.35 13.47 5.95
C SER A 160 -6.05 12.45 5.05
N VAL A 161 -5.38 12.05 3.97
CA VAL A 161 -5.82 10.98 3.08
C VAL A 161 -4.71 9.94 2.93
N VAL A 162 -5.08 8.67 2.89
CA VAL A 162 -4.20 7.61 2.37
C VAL A 162 -4.38 7.59 0.86
N TRP A 163 -3.29 7.81 0.12
CA TRP A 163 -3.31 7.88 -1.33
C TRP A 163 -2.44 6.78 -1.92
N ALA A 164 -3.09 5.82 -2.59
CA ALA A 164 -2.45 4.76 -3.34
C ALA A 164 -2.53 5.07 -4.84
N ALA A 165 -1.39 5.03 -5.51
CA ALA A 165 -1.29 5.29 -6.95
C ALA A 165 -0.07 4.62 -7.56
N ASP A 166 -0.08 4.53 -8.89
CA ASP A 166 1.08 4.10 -9.65
C ASP A 166 2.17 5.20 -9.66
N ILE A 167 3.35 4.82 -9.19
CA ILE A 167 4.55 5.66 -9.06
C ILE A 167 5.66 5.23 -10.04
N SER A 168 5.38 4.30 -10.95
CA SER A 168 6.33 3.77 -11.92
C SER A 168 6.44 4.60 -13.21
N GLU A 169 5.62 5.64 -13.34
CA GLU A 169 5.56 6.54 -14.49
C GLU A 169 6.78 7.47 -14.58
N GLU A 170 7.25 7.78 -15.80
CA GLU A 170 8.37 8.72 -16.05
C GLU A 170 8.08 10.14 -15.48
N GLY A 171 6.81 10.47 -15.23
CA GLY A 171 6.37 11.72 -14.61
C GLY A 171 6.55 11.79 -13.09
N PHE A 172 6.93 10.70 -12.42
CA PHE A 172 7.16 10.64 -10.99
C PHE A 172 8.66 10.71 -10.66
N ASN A 173 9.05 11.59 -9.73
CA ASN A 173 10.44 11.73 -9.30
C ASN A 173 10.56 11.84 -7.77
N PHE A 174 11.03 10.76 -7.15
CA PHE A 174 11.26 10.68 -5.71
C PHE A 174 12.27 11.70 -5.20
N LYS A 175 13.38 11.88 -5.93
CA LYS A 175 14.49 12.75 -5.51
C LYS A 175 14.06 14.21 -5.41
N HIS A 176 13.13 14.62 -6.26
CA HIS A 176 12.60 15.98 -6.32
C HIS A 176 11.23 16.14 -5.68
N GLY A 177 10.55 15.05 -5.29
CA GLY A 177 9.21 15.08 -4.72
C GLY A 177 8.16 15.60 -5.70
N LEU A 178 8.28 15.24 -6.97
CA LEU A 178 7.41 15.73 -8.05
C LEU A 178 6.62 14.57 -8.66
N ALA A 179 5.33 14.81 -8.92
CA ALA A 179 4.47 13.96 -9.72
C ALA A 179 3.80 14.84 -10.77
N LEU A 180 4.17 14.66 -12.03
CA LEU A 180 3.68 15.45 -13.16
C LEU A 180 3.01 14.52 -14.16
N ALA A 181 2.04 15.04 -14.91
CA ALA A 181 1.47 14.34 -16.07
C ALA A 181 1.82 15.04 -17.41
N PRO A 182 3.11 15.10 -17.82
CA PRO A 182 3.53 15.76 -19.04
C PRO A 182 2.77 15.26 -20.27
N ARG A 183 2.21 16.20 -21.05
CA ARG A 183 1.53 15.91 -22.32
C ARG A 183 2.37 15.04 -23.26
N LEU A 184 3.68 15.22 -23.23
CA LEU A 184 4.63 14.46 -24.05
C LEU A 184 4.74 12.97 -23.70
N LEU A 185 4.24 12.51 -22.55
CA LEU A 185 4.24 11.08 -22.23
C LEU A 185 2.97 10.37 -22.72
N TYR A 186 1.87 11.10 -22.88
CA TYR A 186 0.55 10.51 -23.06
C TYR A 186 -0.10 10.78 -24.43
N GLU A 187 0.34 11.80 -25.16
CA GLU A 187 -0.20 12.08 -26.49
C GLU A 187 0.56 11.36 -27.62
N SER A 188 -0.18 11.00 -28.67
CA SER A 188 0.40 10.45 -29.89
C SER A 188 1.30 11.49 -30.56
N HIS A 189 2.62 11.28 -30.45
CA HIS A 189 3.61 12.06 -31.17
C HIS A 189 3.71 11.63 -32.62
N SER A 190 4.21 12.53 -33.47
CA SER A 190 4.67 12.10 -34.79
C SER A 190 5.82 11.08 -34.66
N ASP A 191 5.95 10.14 -35.61
CA ASP A 191 7.04 9.15 -35.61
C ASP A 191 8.43 9.80 -35.41
N ARG A 192 8.61 11.02 -35.92
CA ARG A 192 9.85 11.80 -35.80
C ARG A 192 10.12 12.30 -34.37
N GLU A 193 9.08 12.62 -33.62
CA GLU A 193 9.16 13.05 -32.22
C GLU A 193 9.40 11.86 -31.30
N LEU A 194 8.73 10.73 -31.54
CA LEU A 194 9.00 9.47 -30.84
C LEU A 194 10.45 9.01 -31.01
N VAL A 195 10.98 9.04 -32.25
CA VAL A 195 12.37 8.66 -32.54
C VAL A 195 13.38 9.63 -31.90
N LYS A 196 13.01 10.89 -31.69
CA LYS A 196 13.87 11.84 -30.95
C LYS A 196 13.82 11.57 -29.45
N TRP A 197 12.62 11.30 -28.91
CA TRP A 197 12.42 10.97 -27.50
C TRP A 197 13.14 9.68 -27.11
N SER A 198 13.00 8.62 -27.91
CA SER A 198 13.61 7.31 -27.65
C SER A 198 15.14 7.29 -27.71
N LYS A 199 15.74 8.31 -28.33
CA LYS A 199 17.20 8.48 -28.41
C LYS A 199 17.78 9.27 -27.23
N LYS A 200 16.93 9.86 -26.39
CA LYS A 200 17.38 10.60 -25.21
C LYS A 200 17.88 9.66 -24.14
N THR A 201 18.90 10.07 -23.41
CA THR A 201 19.27 9.40 -22.16
C THR A 201 18.21 9.67 -21.09
N ASP A 202 18.18 8.85 -20.03
CA ASP A 202 17.26 9.06 -18.92
C ASP A 202 17.46 10.45 -18.27
N GLU A 203 18.72 10.88 -18.15
CA GLU A 203 19.09 12.22 -17.68
C GLU A 203 18.51 13.33 -18.57
N GLU A 204 18.56 13.17 -19.90
CA GLU A 204 17.98 14.14 -20.84
C GLU A 204 16.45 14.15 -20.82
N LYS A 205 15.80 13.01 -20.50
CA LYS A 205 14.35 12.95 -20.32
C LYS A 205 13.94 13.64 -19.02
N GLU A 206 14.64 13.37 -17.93
CA GLU A 206 14.42 14.02 -16.63
C GLU A 206 14.56 15.55 -16.73
N GLU A 207 15.60 16.05 -17.41
CA GLU A 207 15.79 17.49 -17.61
C GLU A 207 14.63 18.15 -18.39
N VAL A 208 13.96 17.39 -19.27
CA VAL A 208 12.81 17.88 -20.03
C VAL A 208 11.54 17.84 -19.19
N ILE A 209 11.28 16.75 -18.48
CA ILE A 209 10.06 16.54 -17.67
C ILE A 209 10.07 17.42 -16.42
N PHE A 210 11.18 17.48 -15.70
CA PHE A 210 11.31 18.20 -14.43
C PHE A 210 12.01 19.55 -14.61
N ASN A 211 11.82 20.18 -15.78
CA ASN A 211 12.47 21.44 -16.10
C ASN A 211 11.98 22.59 -15.19
N MET A 212 12.74 22.89 -14.14
CA MET A 212 12.40 23.95 -13.18
C MET A 212 12.44 25.38 -13.77
N LYS A 213 12.86 25.56 -15.02
CA LYS A 213 12.95 26.90 -15.66
C LYS A 213 11.61 27.34 -16.26
N LYS A 214 10.73 26.42 -16.63
CA LYS A 214 9.41 26.72 -17.21
C LYS A 214 8.42 25.60 -16.90
N PRO A 215 7.13 25.92 -16.64
CA PRO A 215 6.10 24.90 -16.48
C PRO A 215 6.03 23.98 -17.71
N VAL A 216 5.96 22.67 -17.46
CA VAL A 216 5.68 21.67 -18.50
C VAL A 216 4.18 21.65 -18.75
N GLN A 217 3.80 21.51 -20.02
CA GLN A 217 2.38 21.36 -20.36
C GLN A 217 1.91 19.97 -19.95
N GLU A 218 0.91 19.89 -19.09
CA GLU A 218 0.31 18.64 -18.65
C GLU A 218 -0.94 18.30 -19.45
N ILE A 219 -1.31 17.02 -19.44
CA ILE A 219 -2.58 16.59 -20.03
C ILE A 219 -3.77 17.16 -19.27
N LYS A 220 -4.90 17.30 -19.97
CA LYS A 220 -6.19 17.47 -19.32
C LYS A 220 -6.73 16.09 -18.98
N VAL A 221 -6.60 15.71 -17.71
CA VAL A 221 -7.14 14.45 -17.20
C VAL A 221 -8.67 14.48 -17.30
N THR A 222 -9.24 13.42 -17.86
CA THR A 222 -10.69 13.17 -17.91
C THR A 222 -11.05 12.05 -16.94
N GLN A 223 -12.26 11.50 -17.03
CA GLN A 223 -12.59 10.25 -16.35
C GLN A 223 -11.59 9.13 -16.66
#